data_AF-W1W874-F1
#
_entry.id   AF-W1W874-F1
#
_cell.length_a   1.000
_cell.length_b   1.000
_cell.length_c   1.000
_cell.angle_alpha   90.00
_cell.angle_beta   90.00
_cell.angle_gamma   90.00
#
_symmetry.space_group_name_H-M   'P 1'
#
loop_
_entity.id
_entity.type
_entity.pdbx_description
1 polymer ?
#
loop_
_entity_poly.entity_id
_entity_poly.type
_entity_poly.pdbx_seq_one_letter_code
_entity_poly.pdbx_strand_id
1 'polypeptide(L)'
;GSMYIMNSTENMPFIDLQCRKLFTIKSRIVWSYDSSGVQAKKHYGSMYEPILMMVKDAKNYTFNGDAILVEAKTGSQRALIDYRKNPPQPYNHQKVPGNVWDFPRVRYLMDEYENHPTQKPEALLKRIILASSNPGDIVLDP
;
A
#
# COMPACT_ATOMS: atom_id res chain seq x y z
N GLY A 1 -2.62 -11.30 -13.65
CA GLY A 1 -3.18 -11.17 -12.29
C GLY A 1 -2.11 -10.73 -11.32
N SER A 2 -2.52 -9.97 -10.32
CA SER A 2 -1.68 -9.48 -9.22
C SER A 2 -1.95 -10.28 -7.95
N MET A 3 -0.95 -10.40 -7.09
CA MET A 3 -1.05 -11.04 -5.78
C MET A 3 -0.40 -10.14 -4.73
N TYR A 4 -1.02 -10.08 -3.56
CA TYR A 4 -0.52 -9.34 -2.41
C TYR A 4 -0.30 -10.29 -1.25
N ILE A 5 0.88 -10.24 -0.61
CA ILE A 5 1.16 -10.99 0.61
C ILE A 5 1.58 -10.02 1.70
N MET A 6 0.89 -10.08 2.84
CA MET A 6 1.24 -9.37 4.07
C MET A 6 1.88 -10.34 5.05
N ASN A 7 2.92 -9.91 5.76
CA ASN A 7 3.48 -10.68 6.86
C ASN A 7 4.25 -9.77 7.82
N SER A 8 4.76 -10.32 8.92
CA SER A 8 5.62 -9.58 9.83
C SER A 8 6.93 -9.16 9.14
N THR A 9 7.57 -8.14 9.72
CA THR A 9 8.87 -7.62 9.26
C THR A 9 9.97 -8.68 9.25
N GLU A 10 9.93 -9.61 10.20
CA GLU A 10 10.91 -10.67 10.39
C GLU A 10 10.76 -11.79 9.34
N ASN A 11 9.52 -12.12 9.00
CA ASN A 11 9.21 -13.20 8.06
C ASN A 11 9.32 -12.77 6.60
N MET A 12 9.05 -11.50 6.31
CA MET A 12 8.96 -11.01 4.93
C MET A 12 10.18 -11.30 4.05
N PRO A 13 11.44 -11.16 4.54
CA PRO A 13 12.61 -11.47 3.71
C PRO A 13 12.62 -12.90 3.18
N PHE A 14 12.18 -13.87 3.99
CA PHE A 14 12.11 -15.28 3.60
C PHE A 14 11.04 -15.51 2.55
N ILE A 15 9.85 -14.92 2.74
CA ILE A 15 8.72 -15.01 1.82
C ILE A 15 9.10 -14.38 0.47
N ASP A 16 9.67 -13.18 0.48
CA ASP A 16 10.09 -12.47 -0.73
C ASP A 16 11.06 -13.31 -1.57
N LEU A 17 12.05 -13.95 -0.93
CA LEU A 17 13.01 -14.82 -1.61
C LEU A 17 12.35 -16.04 -2.27
N GLN A 18 11.27 -16.58 -1.70
CA GLN A 18 10.53 -17.67 -2.34
C GLN A 18 9.61 -17.15 -3.45
N CYS A 19 8.87 -16.07 -3.22
CA CYS A 19 7.93 -15.49 -4.17
C CYS A 19 8.60 -15.05 -5.47
N ARG A 20 9.80 -14.44 -5.40
CA ARG A 20 10.53 -13.95 -6.59
C ARG A 20 10.98 -15.06 -7.54
N LYS A 21 10.93 -16.34 -7.13
CA LYS A 21 11.18 -17.50 -8.00
C LYS A 21 9.98 -17.81 -8.91
N LEU A 22 8.78 -17.38 -8.51
CA LEU A 22 7.50 -17.75 -9.16
C LEU A 22 6.76 -16.56 -9.78
N PHE A 23 7.01 -15.36 -9.26
CA PHE A 23 6.35 -14.11 -9.62
C PHE A 23 7.35 -12.98 -9.80
N THR A 24 6.97 -11.95 -10.54
CA THR A 24 7.73 -10.70 -10.62
C THR A 24 7.29 -9.78 -9.49
N ILE A 25 8.22 -9.38 -8.62
CA ILE A 25 7.94 -8.39 -7.57
C ILE A 25 7.84 -7.00 -8.20
N LYS A 26 6.68 -6.34 -8.04
CA LYS A 26 6.44 -4.98 -8.55
C LYS A 26 6.69 -3.91 -7.49
N SER A 27 6.32 -4.18 -6.25
CA SER A 27 6.52 -3.23 -5.15
C SER A 27 6.69 -3.94 -3.82
N ARG A 28 7.53 -3.36 -2.96
CA ARG A 28 7.64 -3.68 -1.54
C ARG A 28 7.01 -2.52 -0.80
N ILE A 29 5.80 -2.73 -0.33
CA ILE A 29 4.98 -1.70 0.29
C ILE A 29 5.18 -1.76 1.80
N VAL A 30 5.29 -0.59 2.42
CA VAL A 30 5.34 -0.38 3.87
C VAL A 30 3.97 0.13 4.27
N TRP A 31 3.19 -0.68 4.98
CA TRP A 31 1.99 -0.18 5.65
C TRP A 31 2.37 0.27 7.06
N SER A 32 2.55 1.57 7.24
CA SER A 32 2.85 2.20 8.52
C SER A 32 1.58 2.56 9.27
N TYR A 33 1.67 2.54 10.60
CA TYR A 33 0.59 2.96 11.50
C TYR A 33 1.18 3.52 12.81
N ASP A 34 0.53 4.52 13.39
CA ASP A 34 0.99 5.19 14.62
C ASP A 34 0.53 4.46 15.90
N SER A 35 0.77 3.15 15.95
CA SER A 35 0.12 2.28 16.93
C SER A 35 1.05 1.14 17.30
N SER A 36 1.59 1.16 18.52
CA SER A 36 2.14 -0.03 19.17
C SER A 36 1.47 -0.19 20.53
N GLY A 37 0.95 -1.39 20.82
CA GLY A 37 0.37 -1.69 22.14
C GLY A 37 1.45 -1.79 23.23
N VAL A 38 2.70 -2.05 22.82
CA VAL A 38 3.86 -2.15 23.69
C VAL A 38 5.00 -1.36 23.06
N GLN A 39 5.56 -0.42 23.82
CA GLN A 39 6.71 0.37 23.40
C GLN A 39 7.99 -0.43 23.59
N ALA A 40 8.84 -0.45 22.56
CA ALA A 40 10.15 -1.06 22.65
C ALA A 40 11.07 -0.20 23.56
N LYS A 41 11.79 -0.85 24.49
CA LYS A 41 12.60 -0.15 25.51
C LYS A 41 14.10 -0.11 25.20
N LYS A 42 14.59 -1.02 24.36
CA LYS A 42 16.03 -1.24 24.10
C LYS A 42 16.44 -1.09 22.64
N HIS A 43 15.47 -0.99 21.74
CA HIS A 43 15.64 -0.87 20.28
C HIS A 43 14.37 -0.23 19.68
N TYR A 44 14.38 0.08 18.39
CA TYR A 44 13.20 0.58 17.69
C TYR A 44 12.19 -0.55 17.48
N GLY A 45 10.95 -0.33 17.93
CA GLY A 45 9.84 -1.25 17.66
C GLY A 45 9.43 -1.20 16.18
N SER A 46 8.88 -2.30 15.68
CA SER A 46 8.31 -2.32 14.33
C SER A 46 7.02 -1.51 14.29
N MET A 47 6.99 -0.48 13.44
CA MET A 47 5.85 0.44 13.26
C MET A 47 5.17 0.25 11.90
N TYR A 48 5.44 -0.87 11.23
CA TYR A 48 4.85 -1.18 9.94
C TYR A 48 4.70 -2.68 9.72
N GLU A 49 3.76 -3.05 8.85
CA GLU A 49 3.67 -4.37 8.25
C GLU A 49 4.06 -4.28 6.77
N PRO A 50 5.03 -5.08 6.29
CA PRO A 50 5.34 -5.14 4.87
C PRO A 50 4.28 -5.86 4.06
N ILE A 51 4.09 -5.40 2.82
CA ILE A 51 3.22 -6.00 1.83
C ILE A 51 4.01 -6.18 0.53
N LEU A 52 4.05 -7.40 -0.01
CA LEU A 52 4.59 -7.65 -1.34
C LEU A 52 3.48 -7.53 -2.37
N MET A 53 3.64 -6.63 -3.33
CA MET A 53 2.87 -6.63 -4.57
C MET A 53 3.67 -7.37 -5.63
N MET A 54 3.10 -8.45 -6.15
CA MET A 54 3.72 -9.27 -7.19
C MET A 54 2.73 -9.62 -8.30
N VAL A 55 3.25 -9.94 -9.47
CA VAL A 55 2.45 -10.22 -10.66
C VAL A 55 2.96 -11.47 -11.35
N LYS A 56 2.03 -12.20 -11.99
CA LYS A 56 2.38 -13.39 -12.78
C LYS A 56 3.03 -13.03 -14.11
N ASP A 57 2.50 -12.04 -14.80
CA ASP A 57 3.04 -11.51 -16.05
C ASP A 57 3.43 -10.03 -15.84
N ALA A 58 4.72 -9.74 -15.94
CA ALA A 58 5.26 -8.40 -15.73
C ALA A 58 4.90 -7.40 -16.84
N LYS A 59 4.52 -7.90 -18.02
CA LYS A 59 4.11 -7.09 -19.17
C LYS A 59 2.59 -6.93 -19.23
N ASN A 60 1.83 -7.82 -18.60
CA ASN A 60 0.37 -7.85 -18.65
C ASN A 60 -0.25 -8.04 -17.26
N TYR A 61 -0.42 -6.93 -16.53
CA TYR A 61 -1.11 -6.89 -15.24
C TYR A 61 -1.91 -5.59 -15.11
N THR A 62 -3.00 -5.64 -14.35
CA THR A 62 -3.85 -4.48 -14.06
C THR A 62 -3.15 -3.56 -13.06
N PHE A 63 -3.05 -2.27 -13.39
CA PHE A 63 -2.65 -1.21 -12.46
C PHE A 63 -3.42 0.08 -12.72
N ASN A 64 -4.51 0.27 -11.99
CA ASN A 64 -5.41 1.42 -12.14
C ASN A 64 -4.92 2.61 -11.29
N GLY A 65 -3.83 3.25 -11.71
CA GLY A 65 -3.21 4.37 -10.98
C GLY A 65 -4.17 5.53 -10.70
N ASP A 66 -5.05 5.83 -11.66
CA ASP A 66 -6.03 6.93 -11.54
C ASP A 66 -7.10 6.64 -10.46
N ALA A 67 -7.39 5.37 -10.18
CA ALA A 67 -8.38 4.96 -9.18
C ALA A 67 -7.87 5.07 -7.73
N ILE A 68 -6.56 5.32 -7.55
CA ILE A 68 -5.91 5.35 -6.23
C ILE A 68 -5.19 6.67 -5.94
N LEU A 69 -5.47 7.71 -6.71
CA LEU A 69 -4.85 9.03 -6.53
C LEU A 69 -5.07 9.57 -5.12
N VAL A 70 -4.03 10.19 -4.57
CA VAL A 70 -4.03 10.87 -3.28
C VAL A 70 -3.60 12.32 -3.45
N GLU A 71 -3.97 13.16 -2.49
CA GLU A 71 -3.52 14.55 -2.48
C GLU A 71 -1.98 14.64 -2.44
N ALA A 72 -1.42 15.39 -3.38
CA ALA A 72 0.00 15.69 -3.43
C ALA A 72 0.33 16.83 -2.47
N LYS A 73 0.41 16.55 -1.15
CA LYS A 73 0.66 17.54 -0.07
C LYS A 73 1.69 18.63 -0.44
N THR A 74 2.81 18.27 -1.05
CA THR A 74 3.86 19.21 -1.46
C THR A 74 3.42 20.15 -2.60
N GLY A 75 2.67 19.65 -3.58
CA GLY A 75 2.16 20.44 -4.69
C GLY A 75 0.92 21.25 -4.32
N SER A 76 0.00 20.66 -3.55
CA SER A 76 -1.26 21.29 -3.13
C SER A 76 -1.07 22.38 -2.09
N GLN A 77 -0.16 22.21 -1.12
CA GLN A 77 0.02 23.19 -0.04
C GLN A 77 1.01 24.31 -0.35
N ARG A 78 1.91 24.12 -1.34
CA ARG A 78 2.98 25.09 -1.64
C ARG A 78 2.85 25.74 -3.03
N ALA A 79 1.79 25.43 -3.79
CA ALA A 79 1.53 25.96 -5.14
C ALA A 79 2.78 25.95 -6.05
N LEU A 80 3.54 24.86 -6.00
CA LEU A 80 4.82 24.77 -6.69
C LEU A 80 4.61 24.73 -8.21
N ILE A 81 5.54 25.34 -8.94
CA ILE A 81 5.57 25.33 -10.41
C ILE A 81 6.61 24.31 -10.89
N ASP A 82 6.20 23.42 -11.80
CA ASP A 82 7.09 22.53 -12.52
C ASP A 82 7.78 23.30 -13.67
N TYR A 83 8.96 23.84 -13.36
CA TYR A 83 9.81 24.59 -14.30
C TYR A 83 10.39 23.73 -15.44
N ARG A 84 10.25 22.39 -15.38
CA ARG A 84 10.73 21.48 -16.45
C ARG A 84 9.77 21.43 -17.64
N LYS A 85 8.53 21.94 -17.49
CA LYS A 85 7.56 22.07 -18.57
C LYS A 85 7.69 23.43 -19.25
N ASN A 86 7.37 23.50 -20.53
CA ASN A 86 7.39 24.75 -21.30
C ASN A 86 5.99 25.02 -21.93
N PRO A 87 5.26 26.06 -21.51
CA PRO A 87 5.59 26.97 -20.40
C PRO A 87 5.51 26.27 -19.03
N PRO A 88 6.17 26.78 -17.97
CA PRO A 88 6.08 26.23 -16.63
C PRO A 88 4.62 26.10 -16.17
N GLN A 89 4.27 24.94 -15.60
CA GLN A 89 2.89 24.64 -15.17
C GLN A 89 2.85 24.28 -13.69
N PRO A 90 1.75 24.52 -12.97
CA PRO A 90 1.57 24.03 -11.61
C PRO A 90 1.72 22.51 -11.52
N TYR A 91 2.24 22.01 -10.39
CA TYR A 91 2.20 20.57 -10.12
C TYR A 91 0.74 20.10 -9.97
N ASN A 92 0.48 18.85 -10.38
CA ASN A 92 -0.82 18.24 -10.17
C ASN A 92 -1.12 18.15 -8.67
N HIS A 93 -2.35 18.50 -8.28
CA HIS A 93 -2.84 18.41 -6.90
C HIS A 93 -2.99 16.97 -6.43
N GLN A 94 -3.03 16.01 -7.37
CA GLN A 94 -3.13 14.58 -7.09
C GLN A 94 -1.94 13.82 -7.67
N LYS A 95 -1.60 12.71 -7.01
CA LYS A 95 -0.55 11.78 -7.45
C LYS A 95 -0.91 10.35 -7.12
N VAL A 96 -0.32 9.41 -7.85
CA VAL A 96 -0.31 8.00 -7.44
C VAL A 96 0.47 7.90 -6.12
N PRO A 97 -0.08 7.24 -5.09
CA PRO A 97 0.61 7.09 -3.82
C PRO A 97 1.91 6.30 -4.01
N GLY A 98 2.93 6.65 -3.23
CA GLY A 98 4.17 5.85 -3.17
C GLY A 98 3.93 4.50 -2.52
N ASN A 99 5.00 3.74 -2.29
CA ASN A 99 4.96 2.44 -1.63
C ASN A 99 5.01 2.53 -0.09
N VAL A 100 4.85 3.72 0.49
CA VAL A 100 4.69 3.90 1.95
C VAL A 100 3.28 4.40 2.20
N TRP A 101 2.47 3.58 2.85
CA TRP A 101 1.05 3.79 3.06
C TRP A 101 0.78 3.99 4.54
N ASP A 102 0.10 5.08 4.87
CA ASP A 102 -0.34 5.38 6.22
C ASP A 102 -1.84 5.10 6.32
N PHE A 103 -2.19 4.07 7.07
CA PHE A 103 -3.56 3.72 7.41
C PHE A 103 -3.61 3.27 8.87
N PRO A 104 -4.56 3.77 9.69
CA PRO A 104 -4.70 3.31 11.07
C PRO A 104 -5.09 1.84 11.09
N ARG A 105 -4.65 1.11 12.13
CA ARG A 105 -5.16 -0.24 12.39
C ARG A 105 -6.59 -0.18 12.92
N VAL A 106 -7.36 -1.23 12.63
CA VAL A 106 -8.70 -1.41 13.22
C VAL A 106 -8.55 -1.57 14.73
N ARG A 107 -9.37 -0.84 15.49
CA ARG A 107 -9.41 -0.87 16.96
C ARG A 107 -10.82 -1.17 17.43
N TYR A 108 -10.93 -1.71 18.63
CA TYR A 108 -12.20 -1.91 19.32
C TYR A 108 -13.03 -0.61 19.30
N LEU A 109 -14.34 -0.73 19.00
CA LEU A 109 -15.31 0.37 18.83
C LEU A 109 -15.19 1.20 17.54
N MET A 110 -14.31 0.86 16.60
CA MET A 110 -14.41 1.43 15.26
C MET A 110 -15.60 0.83 14.51
N ASP A 111 -16.22 1.59 13.60
CA ASP A 111 -17.40 1.14 12.85
C ASP A 111 -17.14 -0.14 12.03
N GLU A 112 -15.93 -0.30 11.50
CA GLU A 112 -15.51 -1.49 10.75
C GLU A 112 -15.11 -2.66 11.65
N TYR A 113 -15.06 -2.50 12.97
CA TYR A 113 -14.54 -3.52 13.88
C TYR A 113 -15.43 -4.76 13.93
N GLU A 114 -14.81 -5.90 13.66
CA GLU A 114 -15.37 -7.23 13.88
C GLU A 114 -14.56 -7.96 14.95
N ASN A 115 -15.13 -9.02 15.55
CA ASN A 115 -14.45 -9.82 16.58
C ASN A 115 -13.37 -10.75 15.97
N HIS A 116 -12.38 -10.15 15.28
CA HIS A 116 -11.25 -10.82 14.66
C HIS A 116 -9.93 -10.18 15.13
N PRO A 117 -8.97 -10.96 15.68
CA PRO A 117 -7.82 -10.41 16.39
C PRO A 117 -6.81 -9.65 15.51
N THR A 118 -6.81 -9.91 14.21
CA THR A 118 -5.80 -9.38 13.27
C THR A 118 -6.45 -8.72 12.03
N GLN A 119 -7.69 -8.23 12.19
CA GLN A 119 -8.45 -7.59 11.12
C GLN A 119 -7.64 -6.47 10.44
N LYS A 120 -7.71 -6.43 9.11
CA LYS A 120 -7.08 -5.41 8.28
C LYS A 120 -8.08 -4.31 7.96
N PRO A 121 -7.66 -3.02 7.88
CA PRO A 121 -8.57 -1.92 7.59
C PRO A 121 -9.15 -2.03 6.19
N GLU A 122 -10.42 -1.69 6.02
CA GLU A 122 -11.08 -1.67 4.71
C GLU A 122 -10.37 -0.72 3.75
N ALA A 123 -9.89 0.43 4.23
CA ALA A 123 -9.18 1.40 3.41
C ALA A 123 -7.90 0.83 2.76
N LEU A 124 -7.21 -0.08 3.47
CA LEU A 124 -6.03 -0.77 2.96
C LEU A 124 -6.41 -1.72 1.81
N LEU A 125 -7.42 -2.57 2.04
CA LEU A 125 -7.88 -3.54 1.05
C LEU A 125 -8.52 -2.85 -0.16
N LYS A 126 -9.28 -1.78 0.05
CA LYS A 126 -9.88 -0.96 -1.00
C LYS A 126 -8.82 -0.43 -1.96
N ARG A 127 -7.68 0.07 -1.45
CA ARG A 127 -6.57 0.53 -2.32
C ARG A 127 -5.99 -0.63 -3.13
N ILE A 128 -5.79 -1.79 -2.53
CA ILE A 128 -5.26 -2.99 -3.20
C ILE A 128 -6.18 -3.42 -4.34
N ILE A 129 -7.48 -3.56 -4.06
CA ILE A 129 -8.50 -4.01 -5.01
C ILE A 129 -8.62 -3.00 -6.16
N LEU A 130 -8.80 -1.71 -5.85
CA LEU A 130 -8.92 -0.67 -6.88
C LEU A 130 -7.69 -0.62 -7.78
N ALA A 131 -6.48 -0.74 -7.22
CA ALA A 131 -5.26 -0.69 -8.00
C ALA A 131 -5.12 -1.90 -8.94
N SER A 132 -5.51 -3.10 -8.51
CA SER A 132 -5.10 -4.35 -9.17
C SER A 132 -6.23 -5.19 -9.76
N SER A 133 -7.46 -4.68 -9.78
CA SER A 133 -8.62 -5.38 -10.35
C SER A 133 -9.60 -4.41 -11.02
N ASN A 134 -10.39 -4.93 -11.94
CA ASN A 134 -11.49 -4.23 -12.60
C ASN A 134 -12.83 -4.78 -12.11
N PRO A 135 -13.93 -4.01 -12.25
CA PRO A 135 -15.27 -4.52 -11.99
C PRO A 135 -15.54 -5.81 -12.78
N GLY A 136 -15.97 -6.86 -12.08
CA GLY A 136 -16.20 -8.19 -12.65
C GLY A 136 -15.01 -9.15 -12.55
N ASP A 137 -13.82 -8.68 -12.18
CA ASP A 137 -12.71 -9.57 -11.84
C ASP A 137 -12.99 -10.33 -10.54
N ILE A 138 -12.40 -11.53 -10.42
CA ILE A 138 -12.47 -12.33 -9.20
C ILE A 138 -11.34 -11.92 -8.26
N VAL A 139 -11.69 -11.58 -7.02
CA VAL A 139 -10.75 -11.40 -5.91
C VAL A 139 -10.82 -12.65 -5.03
N LEU A 140 -9.65 -13.23 -4.73
CA LEU A 140 -9.51 -14.44 -3.91
C LEU A 140 -8.70 -14.10 -2.65
N ASP A 141 -9.24 -14.45 -1.49
CA ASP A 141 -8.58 -14.44 -0.19
C ASP A 141 -8.86 -15.80 0.49
N PRO A 142 -7.90 -16.74 0.51
CA PRO A 142 -8.12 -18.13 0.90
C PRO A 142 -7.96 -18.43 2.40
#